data_AF-A0AAJ2NRM1-F1
#
_entry.id   AF-A0AAJ2NRM1-F1
#
_cell.length_a   1.000
_cell.length_b   1.000
_cell.length_c   1.000
_cell.angle_alpha   90.00
_cell.angle_beta   90.00
_cell.angle_gamma   90.00
#
_symmetry.space_group_name_H-M   'P 1'
#
loop_
_entity.id
_entity.type
_entity.pdbx_description
1 polymer ?
#
loop_
_entity_poly.entity_id
_entity_poly.type
_entity_poly.pdbx_seq_one_letter_code
_entity_poly.pdbx_strand_id
1 'polypeptide(L)'
;MEKKAIFQKVSQIEERIGELHHELRGLKEQLAHLIEENHYMQIENDNLRKRLDSEEERTNDKPLEDKAQKKPVVGEGYDNLARLYQEGFHVCNTHYGSLRSDGDDCLFCLSFLHQK
;
A
#
# COMPACT_ATOMS: atom_id res chain seq x y z
N MET A 1 -18.19 46.76 -44.24
CA MET A 1 -17.22 45.66 -44.44
C MET A 1 -16.39 45.40 -43.17
N GLU A 2 -15.71 46.40 -42.60
CA GLU A 2 -14.86 46.23 -41.40
C GLU A 2 -15.55 45.62 -40.17
N LYS A 3 -16.75 46.09 -39.81
CA LYS A 3 -17.50 45.54 -38.65
C LYS A 3 -17.76 44.04 -38.75
N LYS A 4 -17.96 43.54 -39.97
CA LYS A 4 -18.23 42.11 -40.25
C LYS A 4 -16.94 41.28 -40.11
N ALA A 5 -15.80 41.83 -40.53
CA ALA A 5 -14.49 41.21 -40.36
C ALA A 5 -14.05 41.15 -38.89
N ILE A 6 -14.34 42.21 -38.10
CA ILE A 6 -14.09 42.21 -36.66
C ILE A 6 -14.95 41.13 -35.98
N PHE A 7 -16.24 41.05 -36.32
CA PHE A 7 -17.13 40.03 -35.76
C PHE A 7 -16.63 38.61 -36.05
N GLN A 8 -16.20 38.33 -37.30
CA GLN A 8 -15.61 37.04 -37.66
C GLN A 8 -14.33 36.72 -36.86
N LYS A 9 -13.46 37.71 -36.64
CA LYS A 9 -12.26 37.51 -35.80
C LYS A 9 -12.62 37.20 -34.35
N VAL A 10 -13.63 37.87 -33.79
CA VAL A 10 -14.10 37.60 -32.43
C VAL A 10 -14.66 36.18 -32.33
N SER A 11 -15.49 35.74 -33.29
CA SER A 11 -16.02 34.38 -33.31
C SER A 11 -14.92 33.31 -33.44
N GLN A 12 -13.89 33.55 -34.25
CA GLN A 12 -12.75 32.63 -34.35
C GLN A 12 -11.94 32.55 -33.05
N ILE A 13 -11.77 33.67 -32.35
CA ILE A 13 -11.08 33.69 -31.05
C ILE A 13 -11.92 32.94 -30.01
N GLU A 14 -13.23 33.12 -30.02
CA GLU A 14 -14.16 32.41 -29.13
C GLU A 14 -14.07 30.89 -29.32
N GLU A 15 -14.10 30.42 -30.58
CA GLU A 15 -13.96 28.99 -30.90
C GLU A 15 -12.62 28.43 -30.41
N ARG A 16 -11.53 29.16 -30.63
CA ARG A 16 -10.18 28.76 -30.20
C ARG A 16 -10.03 28.74 -28.68
N ILE A 17 -10.70 29.65 -27.96
CA ILE A 17 -10.77 29.60 -26.50
C ILE A 17 -11.53 28.36 -26.03
N GLY A 18 -12.61 27.99 -26.73
CA GLY A 18 -13.35 26.75 -26.47
C GLY A 18 -12.47 25.51 -26.62
N GLU A 19 -11.70 25.42 -27.71
CA GLU A 19 -10.74 24.34 -27.95
C GLU A 19 -9.68 24.27 -26.85
N LEU A 20 -9.03 25.40 -26.54
CA LEU A 20 -8.03 25.47 -25.46
C LEU A 20 -8.60 25.07 -24.10
N HIS A 21 -9.85 25.43 -23.82
CA HIS A 21 -10.51 25.02 -22.58
C HIS A 21 -10.75 23.50 -22.55
N HIS A 22 -11.03 22.88 -23.69
CA HIS A 22 -11.17 21.43 -23.78
C HIS A 22 -9.83 20.72 -23.56
N GLU A 23 -8.76 21.20 -24.19
CA GLU A 23 -7.40 20.69 -23.99
C GLU A 23 -6.96 20.81 -22.53
N LEU A 24 -7.23 21.95 -21.89
CA LEU A 24 -6.91 22.18 -20.48
C LEU A 24 -7.64 21.19 -19.56
N ARG A 25 -8.88 20.83 -19.89
CA ARG A 25 -9.62 19.79 -19.15
C ARG A 25 -8.94 18.43 -19.26
N GLY A 26 -8.55 18.03 -20.47
CA GLY A 26 -7.83 16.77 -20.69
C GLY A 26 -6.49 16.73 -19.95
N LEU A 27 -5.74 17.83 -19.96
CA LEU A 27 -4.49 17.94 -19.20
C LEU A 27 -4.71 17.84 -17.69
N LYS A 28 -5.80 18.42 -17.17
CA LYS A 28 -6.15 18.31 -15.75
C LYS A 28 -6.45 16.86 -15.35
N GLU A 29 -7.15 16.11 -16.20
CA GLU A 29 -7.45 14.69 -15.96
C GLU A 29 -6.15 13.85 -15.96
N GLN A 30 -5.26 14.09 -16.92
CA GLN A 30 -3.95 13.42 -16.95
C GLN A 30 -3.10 13.75 -15.72
N LEU A 31 -3.11 15.02 -15.29
CA LEU A 31 -2.40 15.45 -14.09
C LEU A 31 -2.94 14.74 -12.83
N ALA A 32 -4.26 14.58 -12.72
CA ALA A 32 -4.86 13.86 -11.60
C ALA A 32 -4.39 12.40 -11.56
N HIS A 33 -4.40 11.70 -12.70
CA HIS A 33 -3.89 10.34 -12.81
C HIS A 33 -2.42 10.23 -12.40
N LEU A 34 -1.58 11.17 -12.87
CA LEU A 34 -0.15 11.18 -12.52
C LEU A 34 0.09 11.43 -11.02
N ILE A 35 -0.74 12.24 -10.36
CA ILE A 35 -0.67 12.46 -8.92
C ILE A 35 -0.98 11.17 -8.16
N GLU A 36 -2.04 10.47 -8.55
CA GLU A 36 -2.42 9.19 -7.94
C GLU A 36 -1.34 8.12 -8.11
N GLU A 37 -0.82 7.98 -9.33
CA GLU A 37 0.27 7.05 -9.63
C GLU A 37 1.54 7.37 -8.84
N ASN A 38 1.92 8.65 -8.76
CA ASN A 38 3.07 9.09 -7.97
C ASN A 38 2.88 8.77 -6.49
N HIS A 39 1.69 9.02 -5.93
CA HIS A 39 1.39 8.72 -4.55
C HIS A 39 1.51 7.22 -4.26
N TYR A 40 0.97 6.37 -5.14
CA TYR A 40 1.12 4.92 -5.02
C TYR A 40 2.59 4.48 -5.06
N MET A 41 3.38 5.03 -6.00
CA MET A 41 4.82 4.74 -6.09
C MET A 41 5.59 5.20 -4.85
N GLN A 42 5.23 6.35 -4.26
CA GLN A 42 5.86 6.84 -3.03
C GLN A 42 5.63 5.86 -1.87
N ILE A 43 4.39 5.40 -1.69
CA ILE A 43 4.05 4.41 -0.66
C ILE A 43 4.85 3.13 -0.87
N GLU A 44 4.92 2.63 -2.10
CA GLU A 44 5.66 1.39 -2.39
C GLU A 44 7.17 1.59 -2.19
N ASN A 45 7.72 2.74 -2.57
CA ASN A 45 9.13 3.05 -2.33
C ASN A 45 9.44 3.06 -0.83
N ASP A 46 8.58 3.67 -0.01
CA ASP A 46 8.73 3.70 1.44
C ASP A 46 8.64 2.29 2.05
N ASN A 47 7.73 1.44 1.56
CA ASN A 47 7.63 0.04 1.99
C ASN A 47 8.87 -0.76 1.64
N LEU A 48 9.40 -0.59 0.43
CA LEU A 48 10.63 -1.26 -0.01
C LEU A 48 11.84 -0.83 0.82
N ARG A 49 11.97 0.48 1.12
CA ARG A 49 13.03 0.99 2.00
C ARG A 49 12.96 0.37 3.39
N LYS A 50 11.76 0.33 4.00
CA LYS A 50 11.56 -0.32 5.32
C LYS A 50 11.98 -1.79 5.31
N ARG A 51 11.73 -2.51 4.22
CA ARG A 51 12.14 -3.92 4.06
C ARG A 51 13.66 -4.07 3.89
N LEU A 52 14.30 -3.15 3.19
CA LEU A 52 15.76 -3.15 3.04
C LEU A 52 16.43 -2.81 4.37
N ASP A 53 15.94 -1.79 5.08
CA ASP A 53 16.46 -1.40 6.40
C ASP A 53 16.32 -2.57 7.41
N SER A 54 15.20 -3.29 7.39
CA SER A 54 15.01 -4.47 8.25
C SER A 54 15.87 -5.68 7.86
N GLU A 55 16.26 -5.81 6.59
CA GLU A 55 17.24 -6.80 6.14
C GLU A 55 18.69 -6.40 6.49
N GLU A 56 19.03 -5.11 6.45
CA GLU A 56 20.33 -4.58 6.88
C GLU A 56 20.54 -4.74 8.40
N GLU A 57 19.51 -4.50 9.22
CA GLU A 57 19.54 -4.78 10.66
C GLU A 57 19.77 -6.27 10.95
N ARG A 58 19.29 -7.18 10.09
CA ARG A 58 19.52 -8.64 10.22
C ARG A 58 20.91 -9.09 9.79
N THR A 59 21.63 -8.30 9.01
CA THR A 59 22.96 -8.68 8.47
C THR A 59 24.13 -8.07 9.25
N ASN A 60 23.89 -7.03 10.06
CA ASN A 60 24.91 -6.42 10.93
C ASN A 60 25.13 -7.12 12.28
N ASP A 61 24.33 -8.12 12.64
CA ASP A 61 24.63 -9.02 13.77
C ASP A 61 25.65 -10.08 13.35
N LYS A 62 26.94 -9.74 13.44
CA LYS A 62 28.06 -10.70 13.41
C LYS A 62 28.16 -11.47 14.74
N PRO A 63 28.70 -12.70 14.73
CA PRO A 63 28.35 -13.75 15.68
C PRO A 63 29.03 -13.58 17.04
N LEU A 64 28.22 -13.39 18.08
CA LEU A 64 28.60 -13.77 19.43
C LEU A 64 28.26 -15.24 19.61
N GLU A 65 29.30 -16.06 19.68
CA GLU A 65 29.26 -17.40 20.24
C GLU A 65 28.64 -17.33 21.64
N ASP A 66 27.37 -17.73 21.78
CA ASP A 66 27.03 -18.87 22.62
C ASP A 66 25.54 -19.23 22.52
N LYS A 67 25.29 -20.52 22.39
CA LYS A 67 24.01 -21.22 22.64
C LYS A 67 22.86 -20.96 21.67
N ALA A 68 22.86 -21.79 20.62
CA ALA A 68 21.72 -22.64 20.25
C ALA A 68 20.31 -22.02 20.41
N GLN A 69 19.87 -21.30 19.37
CA GLN A 69 18.62 -21.60 18.67
C GLN A 69 18.52 -20.72 17.43
N LYS A 70 18.69 -21.36 16.27
CA LYS A 70 18.33 -20.82 14.94
C LYS A 70 16.93 -20.20 15.04
N LYS A 71 16.81 -18.88 15.00
CA LYS A 71 15.53 -18.23 14.68
C LYS A 71 15.37 -18.31 13.17
N PRO A 72 14.38 -19.06 12.65
CA PRO A 72 14.14 -19.08 11.22
C PRO A 72 13.50 -17.75 10.79
N VAL A 73 13.63 -17.42 9.51
CA VAL A 73 13.04 -16.27 8.79
C VAL A 73 11.49 -16.30 8.79
N VAL A 74 10.89 -17.06 9.71
CA VAL A 74 9.43 -17.29 9.89
C VAL A 74 8.80 -16.20 10.79
N GLY A 75 9.61 -15.31 11.38
CA GLY A 75 9.19 -14.34 12.40
C GLY A 75 8.11 -13.35 11.96
N GLU A 76 8.22 -12.68 10.81
CA GLU A 76 7.25 -11.60 10.45
C GLU A 76 5.84 -12.13 10.17
N GLY A 77 5.73 -13.23 9.43
CA GLY A 77 4.43 -13.86 9.14
C GLY A 77 3.81 -14.46 10.40
N TYR A 78 4.63 -15.07 11.25
CA TYR A 78 4.20 -15.63 12.52
C TYR A 78 3.77 -14.53 13.53
N ASP A 79 4.50 -13.41 13.58
CA ASP A 79 4.20 -12.26 14.44
C ASP A 79 2.90 -11.59 14.03
N ASN A 80 2.63 -11.47 12.71
CA ASN A 80 1.35 -10.94 12.24
C ASN A 80 0.18 -11.87 12.60
N LEU A 81 0.36 -13.19 12.50
CA LEU A 81 -0.65 -14.16 12.93
C LEU A 81 -0.86 -14.13 14.46
N ALA A 82 0.22 -13.99 15.23
CA ALA A 82 0.12 -13.83 16.69
C ALA A 82 -0.63 -12.54 17.06
N ARG A 83 -0.42 -11.45 16.32
CA ARG A 83 -1.17 -10.20 16.51
C ARG A 83 -2.65 -10.34 16.19
N LEU A 84 -3.01 -10.96 15.06
CA LEU A 84 -4.42 -11.25 14.71
C LEU A 84 -5.11 -12.11 15.77
N TYR A 85 -4.40 -13.09 16.35
CA TYR A 85 -4.91 -13.89 17.45
C TYR A 85 -5.20 -13.07 18.71
N GLN A 86 -4.32 -12.13 19.06
CA GLN A 86 -4.50 -11.20 20.20
C GLN A 86 -5.63 -10.20 19.98
N GLU A 87 -5.86 -9.79 18.73
CA GLU A 87 -6.99 -8.94 18.34
C GLU A 87 -8.34 -9.69 18.35
N GLY A 88 -8.33 -10.99 18.64
CA GLY A 88 -9.53 -11.82 18.81
C GLY A 88 -9.97 -12.55 17.55
N PHE A 89 -9.12 -12.66 16.53
CA PHE A 89 -9.40 -13.39 15.31
C PHE A 89 -8.80 -14.80 15.33
N HIS A 90 -9.46 -15.74 14.67
CA HIS A 90 -8.89 -17.07 14.46
C HIS A 90 -7.81 -17.05 13.37
N VAL A 91 -6.72 -17.80 13.60
CA VAL A 91 -5.61 -17.98 12.64
C VAL A 91 -5.46 -19.42 12.16
N CYS A 92 -6.34 -20.33 12.61
CA CYS A 92 -6.39 -21.70 12.12
C CYS A 92 -7.16 -21.79 10.79
N ASN A 93 -6.83 -22.80 9.98
CA ASN A 93 -7.45 -23.00 8.66
C ASN A 93 -8.99 -23.15 8.72
N THR A 94 -9.55 -23.61 9.84
CA THR A 94 -10.99 -23.86 9.98
C THR A 94 -11.81 -22.58 10.10
N HIS A 95 -11.25 -21.52 10.69
CA HIS A 95 -11.99 -20.30 11.04
C HIS A 95 -11.21 -19.02 10.70
N TYR A 96 -10.25 -19.09 9.79
CA TYR A 96 -9.32 -17.98 9.52
C TYR A 96 -10.03 -16.63 9.32
N GLY A 97 -9.68 -15.64 10.15
CA GLY A 97 -10.19 -14.27 10.06
C GLY A 97 -11.57 -14.02 10.67
N SER A 98 -12.24 -15.03 11.26
CA SER A 98 -13.48 -14.80 12.01
C SER A 98 -13.20 -14.36 13.44
N LEU A 99 -14.11 -13.58 14.03
CA LEU A 99 -14.04 -13.21 15.45
C LEU A 99 -14.25 -14.43 16.35
N ARG A 100 -13.50 -14.49 17.46
CA ARG A 100 -13.71 -15.45 18.54
C ARG A 100 -14.92 -15.02 19.37
N SER A 101 -15.98 -15.82 19.34
CA SER A 101 -17.12 -15.63 20.23
C SER A 101 -16.74 -16.00 21.67
N ASP A 102 -16.96 -15.08 22.61
CA ASP A 102 -16.85 -15.28 24.06
C ASP A 102 -15.46 -15.58 24.66
N GLY A 103 -14.38 -15.27 23.95
CA GLY A 103 -13.03 -15.26 24.54
C GLY A 103 -12.43 -16.64 24.82
N ASP A 104 -13.06 -17.73 24.37
CA ASP A 104 -12.52 -19.09 24.51
C ASP A 104 -11.30 -19.30 23.60
N ASP A 105 -10.21 -19.82 24.17
CA ASP A 105 -8.95 -20.08 23.47
C ASP A 105 -9.09 -21.25 22.49
N CYS A 106 -8.89 -20.95 21.20
CA CYS A 106 -8.97 -21.96 20.16
C CYS A 106 -7.74 -22.87 20.21
N LEU A 107 -7.92 -24.11 20.66
CA LEU A 107 -6.86 -25.12 20.75
C LEU A 107 -6.07 -25.30 19.44
N PHE A 108 -6.72 -25.14 18.29
CA PHE A 108 -6.07 -25.22 16.98
C PHE A 108 -5.20 -23.99 16.65
N CYS A 109 -5.58 -22.80 17.12
CA CYS A 109 -4.73 -21.60 16.97
C CYS A 109 -3.51 -21.71 17.89
N LEU A 110 -3.71 -22.18 19.12
CA LEU A 110 -2.63 -22.39 20.08
C LEU A 110 -1.66 -23.48 19.61
N SER A 111 -2.14 -24.59 19.06
CA SER A 111 -1.26 -25.64 18.54
C SER A 111 -0.47 -25.18 17.31
N PHE A 112 -1.06 -24.36 16.45
CA PHE A 112 -0.36 -23.75 15.31
C PHE A 112 0.73 -22.77 15.76
N LEU A 113 0.45 -21.95 16.77
CA LEU A 113 1.42 -20.99 17.31
C LEU A 113 2.51 -21.72 18.14
N HIS A 114 2.16 -22.68 18.98
CA HIS A 114 3.09 -23.30 19.93
C HIS A 114 3.80 -24.56 19.41
N GLN A 115 3.61 -24.98 18.15
CA GLN A 115 4.36 -26.09 17.57
C GLN A 115 5.82 -25.68 17.29
N LYS A 116 6.73 -26.25 18.09
CA LYS A 116 8.16 -26.42 17.77
C LYS A 116 8.37 -27.68 16.94
#